data_AF-A0A433QA77-F1
#
_entry.id   AF-A0A433QA77-F1
#
_cell.length_a   1.000
_cell.length_b   1.000
_cell.length_c   1.000
_cell.angle_alpha   90.00
_cell.angle_beta   90.00
_cell.angle_gamma   90.00
#
_symmetry.space_group_name_H-M   'P 1'
#
loop_
_entity.id
_entity.type
_entity.pdbx_description
1 polymer ?
#
loop_
_entity_poly.entity_id
_entity_poly.type
_entity_poly.pdbx_seq_one_letter_code
_entity_poly.pdbx_strand_id
1 'polypeptide(L)'
;MNLGGKSSNELLFINFNQDFSCISVGTKNGYKIYNCDPFGKCYAKSDGGIGIVEMLFCTSLVALVGAGEQPAFSPRRLQITNTKETHSMCEMGGEGAKGILYANTSENILSSIWSSPKISLTHPPPTPQQRQSTICELTFPTSILAVKLNRRRLIVVLEEQIYVYDISNMKLLHTIETSPNPGGAL
;
A
#
# COMPACT_ATOMS: atom_id res chain seq x y z
N MET A 1 -33.22 20.08 -19.48
CA MET A 1 -32.06 19.16 -19.50
C MET A 1 -31.16 19.51 -18.34
N ASN A 2 -31.07 18.65 -17.34
CA ASN A 2 -30.03 18.70 -16.31
C ASN A 2 -29.71 17.26 -15.93
N LEU A 3 -28.81 16.65 -16.69
CA LEU A 3 -28.20 15.37 -16.34
C LEU A 3 -27.00 15.69 -15.47
N GLY A 4 -27.23 15.89 -14.18
CA GLY A 4 -26.16 15.92 -13.19
C GLY A 4 -25.48 14.56 -13.19
N GLY A 5 -24.33 14.45 -13.87
CA GLY A 5 -23.49 13.27 -13.81
C GLY A 5 -23.14 12.99 -12.35
N LYS A 6 -23.62 11.88 -11.80
CA LYS A 6 -23.27 11.43 -10.46
C LYS A 6 -21.74 11.37 -10.35
N SER A 7 -21.17 12.22 -9.50
CA SER A 7 -19.72 12.35 -9.35
C SER A 7 -19.12 11.04 -8.84
N SER A 8 -18.45 10.32 -9.74
CA SER A 8 -17.74 9.05 -9.53
C SER A 8 -16.43 9.18 -8.72
N ASN A 9 -16.33 10.15 -7.80
CA ASN A 9 -15.13 10.44 -7.02
C ASN A 9 -15.46 10.68 -5.54
N GLU A 10 -16.32 9.86 -4.95
CA GLU A 10 -16.54 9.91 -3.50
C GLU A 10 -15.23 9.57 -2.78
N LEU A 11 -14.74 10.53 -2.02
CA LEU A 11 -13.49 10.45 -1.26
C LEU A 11 -13.71 9.52 -0.07
N LEU A 12 -12.83 8.53 0.08
CA LEU A 12 -12.84 7.59 1.20
C LEU A 12 -11.64 7.79 2.12
N PHE A 13 -10.50 8.22 1.56
CA PHE A 13 -9.26 8.37 2.30
C PHE A 13 -8.40 9.48 1.72
N ILE A 14 -7.69 10.20 2.59
CA ILE A 14 -6.64 11.12 2.21
C ILE A 14 -5.56 11.15 3.29
N ASN A 15 -4.29 11.13 2.90
CA ASN A 15 -3.19 11.33 3.83
C ASN A 15 -1.95 11.90 3.12
N PHE A 16 -1.08 12.57 3.88
CA PHE A 16 0.28 12.86 3.45
C PHE A 16 1.16 11.62 3.63
N ASN A 17 2.19 11.50 2.79
CA ASN A 17 3.31 10.63 3.10
C ASN A 17 4.17 11.24 4.23
N GLN A 18 5.14 10.47 4.74
CA GLN A 18 5.88 10.76 5.97
C GLN A 18 6.77 12.01 5.90
N ASP A 19 7.18 12.44 4.71
CA ASP A 19 7.98 13.65 4.45
C ASP A 19 7.17 14.78 3.80
N PHE A 20 5.84 14.62 3.75
CA PHE A 20 4.88 15.60 3.22
C PHE A 20 5.10 15.98 1.75
N SER A 21 5.90 15.20 1.00
CA SER A 21 6.17 15.45 -0.42
C SER A 21 5.03 15.00 -1.35
N CYS A 22 4.17 14.09 -0.87
CA CYS A 22 3.08 13.51 -1.65
C CYS A 22 1.79 13.38 -0.82
N ILE A 23 0.67 13.32 -1.53
CA ILE A 23 -0.67 13.07 -0.99
C ILE A 23 -1.22 11.81 -1.64
N SER A 24 -1.64 10.85 -0.82
CA SER A 24 -2.40 9.68 -1.26
C SER A 24 -3.90 9.92 -1.08
N VAL A 25 -4.69 9.44 -2.05
CA VAL A 25 -6.13 9.63 -2.09
C VAL A 25 -6.81 8.31 -2.44
N GLY A 26 -7.66 7.80 -1.56
CA GLY A 26 -8.53 6.64 -1.79
C GLY A 26 -9.96 7.08 -2.11
N THR A 27 -10.61 6.40 -3.06
CA THR A 27 -11.96 6.68 -3.55
C THR A 27 -12.74 5.39 -3.76
N LYS A 28 -14.06 5.50 -4.01
CA LYS A 28 -14.89 4.34 -4.42
C LYS A 28 -14.48 3.69 -5.74
N ASN A 29 -13.69 4.37 -6.57
CA ASN A 29 -13.31 3.90 -7.90
C ASN A 29 -11.78 3.77 -8.07
N GLY A 30 -11.05 3.67 -6.96
CA GLY A 30 -9.61 3.42 -6.96
C GLY A 30 -8.85 4.41 -6.10
N TYR A 31 -7.57 4.61 -6.41
CA TYR A 31 -6.71 5.54 -5.67
C TYR A 31 -5.81 6.37 -6.59
N LYS A 32 -5.36 7.50 -6.07
CA LYS A 32 -4.51 8.47 -6.76
C LYS A 32 -3.40 8.93 -5.82
N ILE A 33 -2.25 9.29 -6.38
CA ILE A 33 -1.13 9.89 -5.65
C ILE A 33 -0.76 11.20 -6.36
N TYR A 34 -0.56 12.25 -5.57
CA TYR A 34 -0.19 13.58 -6.03
C TYR A 34 1.14 13.98 -5.40
N ASN A 35 2.04 14.56 -6.19
CA ASN A 35 3.17 15.32 -5.67
C ASN A 35 2.68 16.67 -5.15
N CYS A 36 3.35 17.19 -4.13
CA CYS A 36 3.07 18.52 -3.58
C CYS A 36 3.80 19.61 -4.37
N ASP A 37 5.00 19.34 -4.88
CA ASP A 37 5.84 20.34 -5.57
C ASP A 37 6.65 19.72 -6.75
N PRO A 38 6.40 20.13 -8.01
CA PRO A 38 5.22 20.88 -8.42
C PRO A 38 3.96 20.04 -8.19
N PHE A 39 2.87 20.71 -7.81
CA PHE A 39 1.62 20.00 -7.53
C PHE A 39 1.11 19.28 -8.77
N GLY A 40 0.93 17.97 -8.69
CA GLY A 40 0.52 17.18 -9.85
C GLY A 40 0.27 15.72 -9.52
N LYS A 41 -0.71 15.13 -10.21
CA LYS A 41 -1.01 13.70 -10.08
C LYS A 41 0.11 12.87 -10.70
N CYS A 42 0.81 12.07 -9.89
CA CYS A 42 1.90 11.22 -10.36
C CYS A 42 1.47 9.75 -10.55
N TYR A 43 0.36 9.32 -9.95
CA TYR A 43 -0.17 7.97 -10.12
C TYR A 43 -1.70 7.94 -9.99
N ALA A 44 -2.34 7.03 -10.71
CA ALA A 44 -3.74 6.71 -10.53
C ALA A 44 -3.99 5.26 -10.94
N LYS A 45 -4.77 4.54 -10.13
CA LYS A 45 -5.29 3.21 -10.48
C LYS A 45 -6.78 3.18 -10.17
N SER A 46 -7.57 2.84 -11.18
CA SER A 46 -9.03 2.79 -11.08
C SER A 46 -9.50 1.35 -10.85
N ASP A 47 -9.28 0.81 -9.66
CA ASP A 47 -9.49 -0.60 -9.35
C ASP A 47 -10.20 -0.74 -7.99
N GLY A 48 -11.53 -0.76 -8.04
CA GLY A 48 -12.41 -0.93 -6.88
C GLY A 48 -12.39 0.20 -5.84
N GLY A 49 -13.23 0.07 -4.81
CA GLY A 49 -13.26 1.02 -3.70
C GLY A 49 -12.08 0.82 -2.76
N ILE A 50 -11.31 1.88 -2.53
CA ILE A 50 -10.12 1.86 -1.68
C ILE A 50 -10.32 2.77 -0.48
N GLY A 51 -10.39 2.15 0.70
CA GLY A 51 -10.65 2.82 1.99
C GLY A 51 -9.41 3.28 2.74
N ILE A 52 -8.22 2.73 2.45
CA ILE A 52 -6.94 3.19 3.02
C ILE A 52 -5.86 3.13 1.95
N VAL A 53 -5.03 4.18 1.85
CA VAL A 53 -3.89 4.28 0.92
C VAL A 53 -2.70 4.88 1.66
N GLU A 54 -1.78 4.05 2.15
CA GLU A 54 -0.62 4.50 2.91
C GLU A 54 0.67 4.30 2.12
N MET A 55 1.43 5.39 1.95
CA MET A 55 2.70 5.38 1.24
C MET A 55 3.86 5.08 2.19
N LEU A 56 4.93 4.48 1.68
CA LEU A 56 6.22 4.48 2.35
C LEU A 56 7.11 5.58 1.75
N PHE A 57 7.16 6.74 2.39
CA PHE A 57 7.85 7.96 1.95
C PHE A 57 7.51 8.28 0.49
N CYS A 58 8.51 8.68 -0.31
CA CYS A 58 8.42 8.85 -1.76
C CYS A 58 8.80 7.57 -2.55
N THR A 59 8.67 6.38 -1.92
CA THR A 59 8.90 5.11 -2.64
C THR A 59 7.66 4.69 -3.43
N SER A 60 7.83 3.67 -4.27
CA SER A 60 6.73 3.07 -5.02
C SER A 60 5.95 2.02 -4.22
N LEU A 61 6.29 1.79 -2.95
CA LEU A 61 5.59 0.85 -2.10
C LEU A 61 4.37 1.53 -1.47
N VAL A 62 3.20 0.96 -1.72
CA VAL A 62 1.90 1.47 -1.25
C VAL A 62 1.10 0.34 -0.61
N ALA A 63 0.58 0.63 0.59
CA ALA A 63 -0.31 -0.24 1.34
C ALA A 63 -1.77 0.15 1.08
N LEU A 64 -2.58 -0.81 0.64
CA LEU A 64 -3.97 -0.61 0.23
C LEU A 64 -4.91 -1.47 1.07
N VAL A 65 -6.03 -0.90 1.48
CA VAL A 65 -7.16 -1.64 2.08
C VAL A 65 -8.43 -1.30 1.31
N GLY A 66 -9.20 -2.32 0.96
CA GLY A 66 -10.45 -2.14 0.21
C GLY A 66 -11.58 -1.57 1.06
N ALA A 67 -12.57 -0.95 0.42
CA ALA A 67 -13.70 -0.30 1.07
C ALA A 67 -14.89 -1.24 1.40
N GLY A 68 -14.83 -2.51 0.98
CA GLY A 68 -15.85 -3.52 1.27
C GLY A 68 -17.02 -3.60 0.29
N GLU A 69 -17.11 -2.73 -0.71
CA GLU A 69 -18.19 -2.76 -1.72
C GLU A 69 -18.12 -3.99 -2.61
N GLN A 70 -16.94 -4.57 -2.79
CA GLN A 70 -16.70 -5.78 -3.58
C GLN A 70 -15.90 -6.80 -2.76
N PRO A 71 -16.16 -8.12 -2.92
CA PRO A 71 -15.40 -9.16 -2.22
C PRO A 71 -13.89 -9.10 -2.49
N ALA A 72 -13.49 -8.65 -3.69
CA ALA A 72 -12.10 -8.41 -4.06
C ALA A 72 -11.45 -7.25 -3.27
N PHE A 73 -12.25 -6.33 -2.72
CA PHE A 73 -11.80 -5.15 -1.97
C PHE A 73 -12.31 -5.20 -0.54
N SER A 74 -11.97 -6.26 0.20
CA SER A 74 -12.33 -6.41 1.61
C SER A 74 -11.61 -5.40 2.51
N PRO A 75 -12.28 -4.82 3.53
CA PRO A 75 -11.65 -3.96 4.53
C PRO A 75 -10.76 -4.73 5.52
N ARG A 76 -10.78 -6.07 5.45
CA ARG A 76 -9.94 -6.95 6.26
C ARG A 76 -8.67 -7.37 5.56
N ARG A 77 -8.47 -6.92 4.32
CA ARG A 77 -7.36 -7.33 3.48
C ARG A 77 -6.45 -6.15 3.21
N LEU A 78 -5.19 -6.31 3.59
CA LEU A 78 -4.11 -5.41 3.27
C LEU A 78 -3.36 -5.94 2.05
N GLN A 79 -3.19 -5.08 1.04
CA GLN A 79 -2.35 -5.37 -0.13
C GLN A 79 -1.17 -4.42 -0.15
N ILE A 80 0.05 -4.96 -0.18
CA ILE A 80 1.26 -4.20 -0.45
C ILE A 80 1.53 -4.28 -1.94
N THR A 81 1.59 -3.13 -2.60
CA THR A 81 1.77 -3.04 -4.06
C THR A 81 2.98 -2.17 -4.39
N ASN A 82 3.60 -2.46 -5.53
CA ASN A 82 4.58 -1.59 -6.15
C ASN A 82 3.89 -0.78 -7.26
N THR A 83 3.87 0.54 -7.13
CA THR A 83 3.28 1.45 -8.11
C THR A 83 4.22 1.79 -9.28
N LYS A 84 5.48 1.35 -9.24
CA LYS A 84 6.34 1.40 -10.43
C LYS A 84 5.90 0.31 -11.41
N GLU A 85 5.14 0.71 -12.43
CA GLU A 85 5.48 0.20 -13.76
C GLU A 85 6.87 0.75 -14.10
N THR A 86 7.74 -0.07 -14.65
CA THR A 86 9.10 0.32 -15.06
C THR A 86 9.06 1.47 -16.03
N HIS A 87 9.00 2.72 -15.55
CA HIS A 87 9.55 3.93 -16.16
C HIS A 87 9.44 5.12 -15.18
N SER A 88 10.60 5.54 -14.67
CA SER A 88 10.94 6.89 -14.18
C SER A 88 9.95 7.61 -13.23
N MET A 89 10.24 7.57 -11.93
CA MET A 89 9.98 8.73 -11.06
C MET A 89 11.28 9.54 -10.96
N CYS A 90 11.24 10.75 -11.52
CA CYS A 90 12.16 11.89 -11.38
C CYS A 90 13.67 11.56 -11.22
N GLU A 91 14.42 11.63 -12.33
CA GLU A 91 15.83 12.04 -12.27
C GLU A 91 15.87 13.50 -11.78
N MET A 92 16.19 13.69 -10.50
CA MET A 92 16.76 14.95 -10.04
C MET A 92 18.27 14.84 -10.22
N GLY A 93 18.81 15.61 -11.15
CA GLY A 93 20.24 15.68 -11.42
C GLY A 93 21.04 16.12 -10.18
N GLY A 94 22.29 15.66 -10.12
CA GLY A 94 23.28 16.15 -9.17
C GLY A 94 23.88 15.08 -8.27
N GLU A 95 24.99 14.51 -8.75
CA GLU A 95 26.09 13.86 -8.02
C GLU A 95 25.79 12.65 -7.12
N GLY A 96 26.13 11.48 -7.67
CA GLY A 96 26.99 10.48 -7.03
C GLY A 96 26.61 9.99 -5.63
N ALA A 97 26.11 8.74 -5.57
CA ALA A 97 26.04 7.90 -4.36
C ALA A 97 24.87 8.09 -3.38
N LYS A 98 23.68 8.49 -3.84
CA LYS A 98 22.40 8.24 -3.12
C LYS A 98 21.49 7.18 -3.78
N GLY A 99 21.92 6.61 -4.92
CA GLY A 99 21.10 5.72 -5.76
C GLY A 99 20.98 4.24 -5.36
N ILE A 100 21.67 3.78 -4.31
CA ILE A 100 21.69 2.33 -3.95
C ILE A 100 20.83 2.00 -2.71
N LEU A 101 20.34 3.00 -1.97
CA LEU A 101 19.52 2.77 -0.76
C LEU A 101 18.00 2.78 -1.01
N TYR A 102 17.54 3.10 -2.22
CA TYR A 102 16.11 3.28 -2.52
C TYR A 102 15.49 2.22 -3.44
N ALA A 103 16.19 1.10 -3.67
CA ALA A 103 15.74 0.04 -4.58
C ALA A 103 15.21 -1.25 -3.91
N ASN A 104 15.41 -1.49 -2.60
CA ASN A 104 15.39 -2.88 -2.13
C ASN A 104 14.26 -3.33 -1.21
N THR A 105 13.33 -2.49 -0.74
CA THR A 105 12.29 -3.01 0.18
C THR A 105 11.36 -4.00 -0.53
N SER A 106 10.90 -3.69 -1.75
CA SER A 106 10.06 -4.63 -2.52
C SER A 106 10.81 -5.88 -2.96
N GLU A 107 12.08 -5.77 -3.39
CA GLU A 107 12.89 -6.93 -3.82
C GLU A 107 13.25 -7.86 -2.65
N ASN A 108 13.52 -7.30 -1.46
CA ASN A 108 13.73 -8.07 -0.24
C ASN A 108 12.44 -8.78 0.22
N ILE A 109 11.28 -8.12 0.12
CA ILE A 109 10.00 -8.77 0.44
C ILE A 109 9.74 -9.93 -0.53
N LEU A 110 9.89 -9.68 -1.84
CA LEU A 110 9.68 -10.70 -2.88
C LEU A 110 10.61 -11.91 -2.69
N SER A 111 11.90 -11.67 -2.41
CA SER A 111 12.87 -12.76 -2.17
C SER A 111 12.60 -13.53 -0.88
N SER A 112 12.16 -12.87 0.20
CA SER A 112 11.78 -13.52 1.46
C SER A 112 10.50 -14.35 1.33
N ILE A 113 9.49 -13.86 0.60
CA ILE A 113 8.27 -14.62 0.31
C ILE A 113 8.62 -15.88 -0.48
N TRP A 114 9.47 -15.75 -1.51
CA TRP A 114 9.89 -16.87 -2.35
C TRP A 114 10.79 -17.89 -1.60
N SER A 115 11.46 -17.48 -0.52
CA SER A 115 12.34 -18.33 0.28
C SER A 115 11.65 -19.02 1.47
N SER A 116 10.36 -18.78 1.68
CA SER A 116 9.64 -19.30 2.86
C SER A 116 9.23 -20.78 2.69
N PRO A 117 9.67 -21.71 3.56
CA PRO A 117 9.43 -23.15 3.42
C PRO A 117 7.98 -23.60 3.68
N LYS A 118 7.07 -22.66 4.01
CA LYS A 118 5.64 -22.92 4.24
C LYS A 118 4.77 -22.83 2.98
N ILE A 119 5.36 -22.51 1.82
CA ILE A 119 4.64 -22.42 0.53
C ILE A 119 5.16 -23.55 -0.37
N SER A 120 4.42 -24.66 -0.44
CA SER A 120 4.68 -25.73 -1.41
C SER A 120 4.28 -25.24 -2.81
N LEU A 121 5.25 -24.96 -3.67
CA LEU A 121 5.03 -24.55 -5.06
C LEU A 121 4.59 -25.75 -5.91
N THR A 122 3.33 -25.78 -6.35
CA THR A 122 2.85 -26.66 -7.44
C THR A 122 2.71 -25.93 -8.78
N HIS A 123 3.36 -24.79 -8.98
CA HIS A 123 3.24 -24.05 -10.25
C HIS A 123 4.59 -23.75 -10.89
N PRO A 124 4.71 -23.89 -12.22
CA PRO A 124 5.92 -23.58 -12.98
C PRO A 124 6.27 -22.09 -12.87
N PRO A 125 7.55 -21.71 -13.08
CA PRO A 125 7.97 -20.32 -13.00
C PRO A 125 7.16 -19.45 -14.00
N PRO A 126 6.67 -18.26 -13.59
CA PRO A 126 5.86 -17.43 -14.45
C PRO A 126 6.67 -16.95 -15.66
N THR A 127 6.11 -17.12 -16.86
CA THR A 127 6.58 -16.53 -18.12
C THR A 127 6.53 -14.98 -18.05
N PRO A 128 7.39 -14.26 -18.79
CA PRO A 128 7.55 -12.81 -18.66
C PRO A 128 6.45 -11.99 -19.38
N GLN A 129 5.18 -12.26 -19.07
CA GLN A 129 4.05 -11.37 -19.33
C GLN A 129 3.09 -11.42 -18.14
N GLN A 130 2.79 -10.24 -17.55
CA GLN A 130 1.97 -10.01 -16.34
C GLN A 130 2.68 -10.20 -14.99
N ARG A 131 3.66 -9.35 -14.68
CA ARG A 131 4.11 -9.18 -13.29
C ARG A 131 3.01 -8.49 -12.49
N GLN A 132 2.32 -9.25 -11.64
CA GLN A 132 1.39 -8.73 -10.64
C GLN A 132 2.12 -7.66 -9.81
N SER A 133 1.59 -6.43 -9.79
CA SER A 133 2.14 -5.33 -9.00
C SER A 133 1.92 -5.51 -7.50
N THR A 134 1.10 -6.48 -7.09
CA THR A 134 0.90 -6.87 -5.69
C THR A 134 2.06 -7.73 -5.21
N ILE A 135 2.82 -7.19 -4.26
CA ILE A 135 3.98 -7.85 -3.63
C ILE A 135 3.50 -8.86 -2.59
N CYS A 136 2.52 -8.47 -1.77
CA CYS A 136 2.07 -9.27 -0.63
C CYS A 136 0.62 -8.93 -0.31
N GLU A 137 -0.11 -9.93 0.19
CA GLU A 137 -1.49 -9.81 0.67
C GLU A 137 -1.60 -10.42 2.07
N LEU A 138 -2.13 -9.65 3.02
CA LEU A 138 -2.38 -10.09 4.39
C LEU A 138 -3.88 -9.97 4.69
N THR A 139 -4.46 -11.02 5.27
CA THR A 139 -5.86 -11.03 5.69
C THR A 139 -5.94 -11.03 7.21
N PHE A 140 -6.81 -10.19 7.75
CA PHE A 140 -6.99 -9.95 9.17
C PHE A 140 -8.36 -10.45 9.64
N PRO A 141 -8.52 -10.77 10.94
CA PRO A 141 -9.77 -11.30 11.48
C PRO A 141 -10.91 -10.27 11.41
N THR A 142 -10.61 -8.99 11.64
CA THR A 142 -11.58 -7.88 11.57
C THR A 142 -11.10 -6.78 10.63
N SER A 143 -11.94 -5.76 10.44
CA SER A 143 -11.62 -4.64 9.54
C SER A 143 -10.39 -3.90 10.03
N ILE A 144 -9.51 -3.57 9.09
CA ILE A 144 -8.35 -2.73 9.34
C ILE A 144 -8.85 -1.29 9.49
N LEU A 145 -8.54 -0.68 10.62
CA LEU A 145 -8.92 0.69 10.92
C LEU A 145 -7.85 1.69 10.49
N ALA A 146 -6.58 1.31 10.65
CA ALA A 146 -5.46 2.13 10.20
C ALA A 146 -4.23 1.31 9.84
N VAL A 147 -3.39 1.88 8.98
CA VAL A 147 -2.10 1.32 8.59
C VAL A 147 -1.04 2.41 8.73
N LYS A 148 0.14 2.08 9.25
CA LYS A 148 1.30 2.98 9.21
C LYS A 148 2.55 2.24 8.80
N LEU A 149 3.39 2.94 8.05
CA LEU A 149 4.65 2.40 7.58
C LEU A 149 5.80 3.32 7.99
N ASN A 150 6.92 2.69 8.31
CA ASN A 150 8.23 3.31 8.25
C ASN A 150 9.22 2.32 7.59
N ARG A 151 10.50 2.68 7.52
CA ARG A 151 11.50 1.84 6.83
C ARG A 151 11.76 0.47 7.49
N ARG A 152 11.25 0.23 8.70
CA ARG A 152 11.50 -0.99 9.49
C ARG A 152 10.22 -1.72 9.91
N ARG A 153 9.08 -1.04 9.94
CA ARG A 153 7.84 -1.52 10.54
C ARG A 153 6.64 -1.21 9.65
N LEU A 154 5.78 -2.21 9.52
CA LEU A 154 4.40 -2.06 9.08
C LEU A 154 3.51 -2.28 10.30
N ILE A 155 2.68 -1.30 10.61
CA ILE A 155 1.72 -1.33 11.72
C ILE A 155 0.33 -1.46 11.12
N VAL A 156 -0.44 -2.43 11.61
CA VAL A 156 -1.85 -2.63 11.22
C VAL A 156 -2.71 -2.58 12.48
N VAL A 157 -3.65 -1.65 12.52
CA VAL A 157 -4.54 -1.41 13.65
C VAL A 157 -5.92 -1.99 13.35
N LEU A 158 -6.37 -2.87 14.22
CA LEU A 158 -7.75 -3.36 14.31
C LEU A 158 -8.39 -2.72 15.55
N GLU A 159 -9.65 -3.03 15.81
CA GLU A 159 -10.40 -2.48 16.96
C GLU A 159 -9.75 -2.82 18.32
N GLU A 160 -9.29 -4.06 18.51
CA GLU A 160 -8.77 -4.53 19.82
C GLU A 160 -7.32 -5.02 19.75
N GLN A 161 -6.67 -4.90 18.57
CA GLN A 161 -5.35 -5.48 18.33
C GLN A 161 -4.53 -4.60 17.39
N ILE A 162 -3.23 -4.50 17.67
CA ILE A 162 -2.24 -3.88 16.79
C ILE A 162 -1.22 -4.93 16.39
N TYR A 163 -1.04 -5.12 15.08
CA TYR A 163 -0.04 -6.02 14.53
C TYR A 163 1.18 -5.23 14.07
N VAL A 164 2.35 -5.68 14.49
CA VAL A 164 3.65 -5.08 14.17
C VAL A 164 4.44 -6.05 13.31
N TYR A 165 4.62 -5.71 12.04
CA TYR A 165 5.38 -6.50 11.07
C TYR A 165 6.75 -5.88 10.79
N ASP A 166 7.72 -6.72 10.46
CA ASP A 166 8.95 -6.28 9.81
C ASP A 166 8.67 -6.08 8.31
N ILE A 167 8.87 -4.87 7.81
CA ILE A 167 8.57 -4.56 6.41
C ILE A 167 9.53 -5.22 5.41
N SER A 168 10.72 -5.66 5.84
CA SER A 168 11.70 -6.25 4.92
C SER A 168 11.33 -7.65 4.47
N ASN A 169 10.64 -8.41 5.33
CA ASN A 169 10.30 -9.81 5.12
C ASN A 169 8.82 -10.12 5.40
N MET A 170 8.02 -9.10 5.76
CA MET A 170 6.59 -9.20 6.11
C MET A 170 6.32 -10.17 7.28
N LYS A 171 7.31 -10.42 8.14
CA LYS A 171 7.15 -11.30 9.31
C LYS A 171 6.45 -10.54 10.44
N LEU A 172 5.43 -11.16 11.03
CA LEU A 172 4.82 -10.68 12.26
C LEU A 172 5.86 -10.72 13.40
N LEU A 173 6.14 -9.56 13.99
CA LEU A 173 7.04 -9.43 15.13
C LEU A 173 6.28 -9.48 16.45
N HIS A 174 5.20 -8.70 16.56
CA HIS A 174 4.40 -8.59 17.78
C HIS A 174 2.92 -8.39 17.46
N THR A 175 2.09 -8.88 18.36
CA THR A 175 0.68 -8.51 18.48
C THR A 175 0.50 -7.84 19.82
N ILE A 176 -0.11 -6.66 19.82
CA ILE A 176 -0.40 -5.87 21.01
C ILE A 176 -1.92 -5.87 21.17
N GLU A 177 -2.41 -6.35 22.30
CA GLU A 177 -3.82 -6.25 22.65
C GLU A 177 -4.12 -4.84 23.18
N THR A 178 -5.23 -4.26 22.73
CA THR A 178 -5.68 -2.94 23.14
C THR A 178 -7.13 -3.00 23.61
N SER A 179 -7.54 -2.05 24.43
CA SER A 179 -8.97 -1.79 24.60
C SER A 179 -9.59 -1.39 23.24
N PRO A 180 -10.92 -1.55 23.06
CA PRO A 180 -11.60 -1.21 21.82
C PRO A 180 -11.29 0.23 21.36
N ASN A 181 -10.78 0.35 20.14
CA ASN A 181 -10.39 1.58 19.46
C ASN A 181 -11.22 1.73 18.17
N PRO A 182 -12.53 2.03 18.26
CA PRO A 182 -13.40 2.10 17.09
C PRO A 182 -13.00 3.22 16.12
N GLY A 183 -12.21 4.20 16.56
CA GLY A 183 -11.70 5.29 15.73
C GLY A 183 -10.39 4.99 15.00
N GLY A 184 -9.74 3.86 15.29
CA GLY A 184 -8.43 3.54 14.68
C GLY A 184 -7.33 4.54 15.03
N ALA A 185 -7.41 5.16 16.21
CA ALA A 185 -6.42 6.13 16.68
C ALA A 185 -5.01 5.51 16.69
N LEU A 186 -4.03 6.29 16.22
CA LEU A 186 -2.61 5.97 16.12
C LEU A 186 -1.77 7.06 16.76
#